data_AF-A0A9D8LQM8-F1
#
_entry.id   AF-A0A9D8LQM8-F1
#
_cell.length_a   1.000
_cell.length_b   1.000
_cell.length_c   1.000
_cell.angle_alpha   90.00
_cell.angle_beta   90.00
_cell.angle_gamma   90.00
#
_symmetry.space_group_name_H-M   'P 1'
#
loop_
_entity.id
_entity.type
_entity.pdbx_description
1 polymer ?
#
loop_
_entity_poly.entity_id
_entity_poly.type
_entity_poly.pdbx_seq_one_letter_code
_entity_poly.pdbx_strand_id
1 'polypeptide(L)'
;MKPALTPSLSGLALAAALLAGAFPAGAASLDAAYDVSLLGMTFGKASLSGDIEGSRYKLDVQAKLTGLVGGFTGGRGSGAATGNLNAGKLSPATFAISSASTSESRTVRMALERNAVQAVEIEPPIDAKPDRVPISDAHRRNVMDPISAFLMPVEGGRNSGAAACNRTLPIFDGAARYDIKLSYAGTREVTLDGYSGPVSVCQARYVPISGHRALRPSTKFMAENKEISTWLAPIAGTTMMLPVRISVKTMIGTAVIEASRFKVDPGVTAATSRN
;
A
#
# COMPACT_ATOMS: atom_id res chain seq x y z
N MET A 1 12.40 -27.98 79.39
CA MET A 1 11.71 -26.83 78.76
C MET A 1 12.34 -26.61 77.37
N LYS A 2 11.51 -26.37 76.34
CA LYS A 2 11.78 -26.14 74.89
C LYS A 2 13.09 -25.39 74.52
N PRO A 3 13.56 -25.38 73.24
CA PRO A 3 13.23 -26.23 72.07
C PRO A 3 14.46 -26.69 71.24
N ALA A 4 14.17 -27.54 70.24
CA ALA A 4 15.08 -28.06 69.21
C ALA A 4 15.54 -26.99 68.19
N LEU A 5 16.78 -27.12 67.71
CA LEU A 5 17.35 -26.38 66.58
C LEU A 5 17.59 -27.33 65.40
N THR A 6 16.79 -27.16 64.35
CA THR A 6 16.98 -27.75 63.02
C THR A 6 17.90 -26.87 62.18
N PRO A 7 18.83 -27.42 61.37
CA PRO A 7 19.64 -26.65 60.45
C PRO A 7 18.83 -26.30 59.19
N SER A 8 18.82 -25.02 58.83
CA SER A 8 18.27 -24.52 57.57
C SER A 8 19.30 -24.73 56.46
N LEU A 9 19.04 -25.70 55.58
CA LEU A 9 19.56 -25.74 54.22
C LEU A 9 18.47 -25.22 53.28
N SER A 10 18.62 -23.99 52.81
CA SER A 10 17.86 -23.42 51.69
C SER A 10 18.85 -22.49 50.99
N GLY A 11 19.47 -22.84 49.87
CA GLY A 11 18.88 -23.47 48.70
C GLY A 11 19.06 -22.44 47.58
N LEU A 12 20.26 -22.44 46.99
CA LEU A 12 20.60 -21.71 45.77
C LEU A 12 19.64 -22.08 44.62
N ALA A 13 19.52 -21.16 43.67
CA ALA A 13 19.03 -21.33 42.30
C ALA A 13 17.53 -21.17 42.04
N LEU A 14 17.13 -19.94 41.71
CA LEU A 14 16.05 -19.71 40.74
C LEU A 14 16.39 -18.49 39.87
N ALA A 15 17.37 -18.66 38.98
CA ALA A 15 17.61 -17.77 37.85
C ALA A 15 17.38 -18.56 36.56
N ALA A 16 16.12 -18.85 36.26
CA ALA A 16 15.73 -19.48 35.00
C ALA A 16 14.40 -18.91 34.52
N ALA A 17 14.35 -18.62 33.22
CA ALA A 17 13.18 -18.30 32.42
C ALA A 17 12.68 -16.84 32.38
N LEU A 18 13.48 -15.94 31.80
CA LEU A 18 12.96 -14.80 31.02
C LEU A 18 13.76 -14.65 29.71
N LEU A 19 13.90 -15.75 28.96
CA LEU A 19 14.09 -15.65 27.51
C LEU A 19 12.70 -15.60 26.87
N ALA A 20 12.02 -14.46 27.06
CA ALA A 20 10.91 -14.12 26.19
C ALA A 20 11.47 -14.05 24.78
N GLY A 21 11.07 -15.00 23.93
CA GLY A 21 11.49 -15.06 22.54
C GLY A 21 11.22 -13.72 21.87
N ALA A 22 12.27 -12.97 21.61
CA ALA A 22 12.23 -11.91 20.62
C ALA A 22 11.96 -12.62 19.29
N PHE A 23 10.69 -12.66 18.87
CA PHE A 23 10.38 -12.95 17.48
C PHE A 23 11.22 -11.96 16.66
N PRO A 24 12.08 -12.42 15.75
CA PRO A 24 12.81 -11.50 14.89
C PRO A 24 11.75 -10.63 14.22
N ALA A 25 11.83 -9.32 14.43
CA ALA A 25 10.97 -8.37 13.76
C ALA A 25 11.25 -8.59 12.27
N GLY A 26 10.31 -9.25 11.58
CA GLY A 26 10.55 -9.80 10.25
C GLY A 26 11.06 -8.72 9.32
N ALA A 27 12.30 -8.86 8.87
CA ALA A 27 12.82 -8.09 7.77
C ALA A 27 12.27 -8.71 6.49
N ALA A 28 11.68 -7.90 5.63
CA ALA A 28 11.30 -8.32 4.30
C ALA A 28 11.64 -7.24 3.28
N SER A 29 12.18 -7.64 2.14
CA SER A 29 12.32 -6.77 0.97
C SER A 29 11.36 -7.22 -0.13
N LEU A 30 11.02 -6.29 -1.02
CA LEU A 30 10.14 -6.54 -2.15
C LEU A 30 10.66 -5.81 -3.39
N ASP A 31 10.58 -6.49 -4.54
CA ASP A 31 10.85 -5.97 -5.88
C ASP A 31 9.75 -6.46 -6.81
N ALA A 32 8.94 -5.52 -7.29
CA ALA A 32 7.83 -5.80 -8.19
C ALA A 32 7.98 -4.97 -9.48
N ALA A 33 7.72 -5.60 -10.62
CA ALA A 33 7.68 -4.95 -11.93
C ALA A 33 6.30 -5.13 -12.55
N TYR A 34 5.75 -4.05 -13.10
CA TYR A 34 4.38 -3.99 -13.59
C TYR A 34 4.34 -3.56 -15.06
N ASP A 35 3.38 -4.14 -15.77
CA ASP A 35 2.91 -3.66 -17.06
C ASP A 35 1.66 -2.79 -16.87
N VAL A 36 1.65 -1.65 -17.54
CA VAL A 36 0.51 -0.73 -17.56
C VAL A 36 -0.13 -0.77 -18.94
N SER A 37 -1.38 -1.19 -18.99
CA SER A 37 -2.14 -1.35 -20.23
C SER A 37 -3.45 -0.58 -20.22
N LEU A 38 -3.91 -0.19 -21.40
CA LEU A 38 -5.20 0.43 -21.64
C LEU A 38 -5.79 -0.22 -22.90
N LEU A 39 -7.05 -0.65 -22.83
CA LEU A 39 -7.70 -1.37 -23.94
C LEU A 39 -6.93 -2.64 -24.36
N GLY A 40 -6.24 -3.28 -23.42
CA GLY A 40 -5.44 -4.49 -23.67
C GLY A 40 -4.07 -4.25 -24.31
N MET A 41 -3.70 -3.00 -24.58
CA MET A 41 -2.38 -2.65 -25.13
C MET A 41 -1.49 -2.08 -24.04
N THR A 42 -0.30 -2.65 -23.86
CA THR A 42 0.70 -2.15 -22.90
C THR A 42 1.34 -0.88 -23.43
N PHE A 43 1.28 0.19 -22.63
CA PHE A 43 1.81 1.50 -23.00
C PHE A 43 2.80 2.05 -21.96
N GLY A 44 3.03 1.34 -20.86
CA GLY A 44 3.99 1.73 -19.85
C GLY A 44 4.47 0.57 -18.98
N LYS A 45 5.55 0.84 -18.26
CA LYS A 45 6.16 -0.03 -17.25
C LYS A 45 6.20 0.72 -15.93
N ALA A 46 6.02 0.01 -14.83
CA ALA A 46 6.30 0.53 -13.50
C ALA A 46 7.11 -0.46 -12.67
N SER A 47 7.79 0.03 -11.65
CA SER A 47 8.47 -0.79 -10.66
C SER A 47 8.14 -0.27 -9.27
N LEU A 48 8.08 -1.17 -8.30
CA LEU A 48 7.91 -0.88 -6.90
C LEU A 48 8.95 -1.70 -6.14
N SER A 49 9.83 -1.02 -5.40
CA SER A 49 10.76 -1.64 -4.47
C SER A 49 10.42 -1.21 -3.06
N GLY A 50 10.71 -2.05 -2.08
CA GLY A 50 10.48 -1.69 -0.68
C GLY A 50 11.19 -2.56 0.32
N ASP A 51 11.34 -2.01 1.50
CA ASP A 51 11.96 -2.64 2.66
C ASP A 51 11.01 -2.50 3.84
N ILE A 52 10.79 -3.60 4.56
CA ILE A 52 10.01 -3.68 5.78
C ILE A 52 10.96 -4.22 6.85
N GLU A 53 11.31 -3.39 7.82
CA GLU A 53 12.24 -3.76 8.89
C GLU A 53 11.56 -3.55 10.24
N GLY A 54 11.12 -4.66 10.82
CA GLY A 54 10.33 -4.64 12.04
C GLY A 54 9.04 -3.83 11.88
N SER A 55 8.97 -2.65 12.50
CA SER A 55 7.81 -1.76 12.37
C SER A 55 7.98 -0.70 11.31
N ARG A 56 9.13 -0.58 10.63
CA ARG A 56 9.37 0.48 9.65
C ARG A 56 9.13 -0.03 8.24
N TYR A 57 8.65 0.82 7.35
CA TYR A 57 8.62 0.53 5.93
C TYR A 57 9.16 1.70 5.11
N LYS A 58 9.74 1.35 3.96
CA LYS A 58 10.08 2.26 2.87
C LYS A 58 9.60 1.65 1.57
N LEU A 59 8.99 2.48 0.73
CA LEU A 59 8.56 2.12 -0.61
C LEU A 59 9.08 3.17 -1.60
N ASP A 60 9.55 2.70 -2.74
CA ASP A 60 9.95 3.51 -3.88
C ASP A 60 9.21 3.00 -5.11
N VAL A 61 8.64 3.91 -5.90
CA VAL A 61 7.88 3.61 -7.11
C VAL A 61 8.49 4.38 -8.27
N GLN A 62 8.62 3.73 -9.41
CA GLN A 62 8.93 4.40 -10.68
C GLN A 62 7.96 3.95 -11.76
N ALA A 63 7.63 4.84 -12.69
CA ALA A 63 6.77 4.57 -13.82
C ALA A 63 7.24 5.33 -15.05
N LYS A 64 7.11 4.72 -16.23
CA LYS A 64 7.37 5.38 -17.51
C LYS A 64 6.47 4.83 -18.60
N LEU A 65 6.06 5.71 -19.50
CA LEU A 65 5.43 5.31 -20.75
C LEU A 65 6.49 4.73 -21.68
N THR A 66 6.09 3.77 -22.52
CA THR A 66 6.97 3.02 -23.42
C THR A 66 6.44 3.04 -24.85
N GLY A 67 7.25 2.55 -25.80
CA GLY A 67 6.87 2.49 -27.21
C GLY A 67 6.65 3.86 -27.84
N LEU A 68 5.78 3.93 -28.85
CA LEU A 68 5.47 5.17 -29.57
C LEU A 68 4.95 6.25 -28.62
N VAL A 69 4.03 5.91 -27.71
CA VAL A 69 3.46 6.86 -26.73
C VAL A 69 4.57 7.46 -25.85
N GLY A 70 5.49 6.62 -25.35
CA GLY A 70 6.63 7.09 -24.56
C GLY A 70 7.58 7.99 -25.35
N GLY A 71 7.87 7.66 -26.61
CA GLY A 71 8.74 8.44 -27.49
C GLY A 71 8.24 9.87 -27.76
N PHE A 72 6.92 10.06 -27.85
CA PHE A 72 6.33 11.37 -28.11
C PHE A 72 6.06 12.18 -26.83
N THR A 73 5.56 11.55 -25.78
CA THR A 73 5.08 12.26 -24.58
C THR A 73 6.14 12.39 -23.49
N GLY A 74 7.16 11.52 -23.47
CA GLY A 74 8.17 11.46 -22.42
C GLY A 74 7.60 11.20 -21.02
N GLY A 75 6.36 10.69 -20.92
CA GLY A 75 5.66 10.54 -19.64
C GLY A 75 6.40 9.62 -18.68
N ARG A 76 6.75 10.15 -17.51
CA ARG A 76 7.45 9.44 -16.45
C ARG A 76 6.98 9.91 -15.08
N GLY A 77 7.16 9.08 -14.08
CA GLY A 77 6.90 9.43 -12.70
C GLY A 77 7.76 8.62 -11.74
N SER A 78 7.95 9.17 -10.56
CA SER A 78 8.59 8.51 -9.44
C SER A 78 7.86 8.88 -8.16
N GLY A 79 7.98 8.06 -7.14
CA GLY A 79 7.47 8.38 -5.82
C GLY A 79 8.15 7.57 -4.75
N ALA A 80 8.04 8.05 -3.52
CA ALA A 80 8.55 7.37 -2.36
C ALA A 80 7.60 7.61 -1.18
N ALA A 81 7.49 6.62 -0.31
CA ALA A 81 6.83 6.77 0.98
C ALA A 81 7.57 6.02 2.08
N THR A 82 7.56 6.60 3.27
CA THR A 82 8.09 5.96 4.47
C THR A 82 7.08 6.04 5.60
N GLY A 83 7.17 5.13 6.55
CA GLY A 83 6.34 5.18 7.74
C GLY A 83 6.59 4.02 8.67
N ASN A 84 5.65 3.85 9.59
CA ASN A 84 5.67 2.78 10.59
C ASN A 84 4.39 1.96 10.58
N LEU A 85 4.47 0.73 11.09
CA LEU A 85 3.38 -0.14 11.44
C LEU A 85 3.19 -0.09 12.96
N ASN A 86 2.10 0.52 13.41
CA ASN A 86 1.73 0.63 14.81
C ASN A 86 0.49 -0.22 15.06
N ALA A 87 0.60 -1.29 15.85
CA ALA A 87 -0.51 -2.19 16.20
C ALA A 87 -1.33 -2.63 14.97
N GLY A 88 -0.66 -3.10 13.91
CA GLY A 88 -1.32 -3.56 12.67
C GLY A 88 -1.86 -2.44 11.78
N LYS A 89 -1.60 -1.16 12.09
CA LYS A 89 -2.03 -0.01 11.27
C LYS A 89 -0.83 0.77 10.73
N LEU A 90 -0.95 1.23 9.48
CA LEU A 90 0.05 2.11 8.89
C LEU A 90 -0.03 3.51 9.50
N SER A 91 1.12 4.06 9.83
CA SER A 91 1.35 5.44 10.23
C SER A 91 2.40 6.03 9.28
N PRO A 92 1.99 6.58 8.12
CA PRO A 92 2.90 7.22 7.19
C PRO A 92 3.61 8.41 7.82
N ALA A 93 4.85 8.65 7.38
CA ALA A 93 5.72 9.72 7.87
C ALA A 93 6.09 10.69 6.75
N THR A 94 6.55 10.17 5.60
CA THR A 94 6.88 10.98 4.43
C THR A 94 6.26 10.41 3.18
N PHE A 95 5.88 11.29 2.27
CA PHE A 95 5.40 10.95 0.94
C PHE A 95 5.94 11.96 -0.06
N ALA A 96 6.41 11.47 -1.19
CA ALA A 96 6.73 12.31 -2.33
C ALA A 96 6.30 11.59 -3.61
N ILE A 97 5.75 12.34 -4.56
CA ILE A 97 5.50 11.87 -5.92
C ILE A 97 5.88 12.96 -6.91
N SER A 98 6.54 12.58 -7.99
CA SER A 98 6.87 13.45 -9.10
C SER A 98 6.37 12.83 -10.39
N SER A 99 5.82 13.65 -11.26
CA SER A 99 5.37 13.29 -12.60
C SER A 99 5.90 14.31 -13.59
N ALA A 100 6.30 13.86 -14.77
CA ALA A 100 6.81 14.73 -15.82
C ALA A 100 6.46 14.17 -17.20
N SER A 101 6.23 15.08 -18.14
CA SER A 101 6.17 14.85 -19.58
C SER A 101 7.21 15.74 -20.26
N THR A 102 7.17 15.82 -21.59
CA THR A 102 8.00 16.75 -22.36
C THR A 102 7.67 18.22 -22.11
N SER A 103 6.46 18.55 -21.66
CA SER A 103 5.98 19.93 -21.52
C SER A 103 5.66 20.34 -20.09
N GLU A 104 5.37 19.39 -19.20
CA GLU A 104 4.90 19.68 -17.84
C GLU A 104 5.59 18.79 -16.83
N SER A 105 5.75 19.29 -15.60
CA SER A 105 6.11 18.45 -14.46
C SER A 105 5.38 18.92 -13.23
N ARG A 106 5.14 18.01 -12.29
CA ARG A 106 4.60 18.31 -10.96
C ARG A 106 5.17 17.37 -9.93
N THR A 107 5.57 17.94 -8.80
CA THR A 107 6.00 17.24 -7.59
C THR A 107 5.08 17.59 -6.44
N VAL A 108 4.69 16.60 -5.65
CA VAL A 108 3.95 16.74 -4.41
C VAL A 108 4.78 16.12 -3.29
N ARG A 109 4.94 16.83 -2.18
CA ARG A 109 5.60 16.32 -0.97
C ARG A 109 4.68 16.50 0.22
N MET A 110 4.64 15.52 1.11
CA MET A 110 3.90 15.59 2.37
C MET A 110 4.72 15.06 3.53
N ALA A 111 4.59 15.74 4.67
CA ALA A 111 5.00 15.23 5.97
C ALA A 111 3.74 14.86 6.76
N LEU A 112 3.73 13.66 7.34
CA LEU A 112 2.64 13.13 8.13
C LEU A 112 3.15 12.72 9.51
N GLU A 113 2.33 12.94 10.53
CA GLU A 113 2.59 12.46 11.88
C GLU A 113 1.27 12.01 12.50
N ARG A 114 1.23 10.82 13.12
CA ARG A 114 0.01 10.25 13.73
C ARG A 114 -1.19 10.27 12.78
N ASN A 115 -0.96 9.88 11.51
CA ASN A 115 -1.96 9.89 10.44
C ASN A 115 -2.62 11.27 10.19
N ALA A 116 -1.92 12.36 10.53
CA ALA A 116 -2.32 13.72 10.23
C ALA A 116 -1.26 14.43 9.38
N VAL A 117 -1.70 15.12 8.35
CA VAL A 117 -0.81 15.87 7.44
C VAL A 117 -0.31 17.13 8.15
N GLN A 118 1.01 17.23 8.31
CA GLN A 118 1.68 18.36 8.96
C GLN A 118 2.12 19.41 7.94
N ALA A 119 2.56 18.98 6.76
CA ALA A 119 2.97 19.85 5.68
C ALA A 119 2.60 19.25 4.33
N VAL A 120 2.28 20.11 3.37
CA VAL A 120 2.06 19.76 1.97
C VAL A 120 2.73 20.81 1.10
N GLU A 121 3.52 20.35 0.15
CA GLU A 121 4.14 21.18 -0.88
C GLU A 121 3.75 20.63 -2.26
N ILE A 122 3.37 21.51 -3.18
CA ILE A 122 3.03 21.13 -4.55
C ILE A 122 3.69 22.12 -5.52
N GLU A 123 4.55 21.61 -6.38
CA GLU A 123 5.35 22.40 -7.33
C GLU A 123 5.19 21.84 -8.75
N PRO A 124 4.72 22.63 -9.74
CA PRO A 124 4.12 23.95 -9.58
C PRO A 124 2.77 23.86 -8.86
N PRO A 125 2.35 24.94 -8.16
CA PRO A 125 1.09 24.98 -7.44
C PRO A 125 -0.10 24.59 -8.33
N ILE A 126 -1.12 23.99 -7.71
CA ILE A 126 -2.35 23.67 -8.43
C ILE A 126 -3.19 24.94 -8.51
N ASP A 127 -3.57 25.31 -9.74
CA ASP A 127 -4.55 26.38 -9.98
C ASP A 127 -5.76 26.28 -9.05
N ALA A 128 -6.09 27.39 -8.41
CA ALA A 128 -7.35 27.56 -7.73
C ALA A 128 -8.49 27.47 -8.77
N LYS A 129 -9.51 26.66 -8.46
CA LYS A 129 -10.75 26.58 -9.25
C LYS A 129 -11.93 26.76 -8.29
N PRO A 130 -12.90 27.63 -8.59
CA PRO A 130 -13.98 27.98 -7.66
C PRO A 130 -14.93 26.81 -7.38
N ASP A 131 -15.01 25.84 -8.29
CA ASP A 131 -15.85 24.65 -8.17
C ASP A 131 -15.14 23.47 -7.50
N ARG A 132 -13.95 23.69 -6.90
CA ARG A 132 -13.25 22.68 -6.11
C ARG A 132 -13.87 22.61 -4.71
N VAL A 133 -14.18 21.40 -4.26
CA VAL A 133 -14.67 21.18 -2.90
C VAL A 133 -13.56 21.55 -1.91
N PRO A 134 -13.79 22.49 -0.97
CA PRO A 134 -12.75 22.94 -0.04
C PRO A 134 -12.19 21.81 0.83
N ILE A 135 -10.89 21.88 1.11
CA ILE A 135 -10.20 20.96 2.03
C ILE A 135 -10.15 21.61 3.40
N SER A 136 -10.81 21.00 4.39
CA SER A 136 -10.72 21.40 5.80
C SER A 136 -9.59 20.68 6.52
N ASP A 137 -9.21 21.15 7.71
CA ASP A 137 -8.22 20.45 8.55
C ASP A 137 -8.70 19.05 8.98
N ALA A 138 -10.01 18.85 9.10
CA ALA A 138 -10.57 17.54 9.40
C ALA A 138 -10.28 16.52 8.28
N HIS A 139 -10.26 16.96 7.02
CA HIS A 139 -9.93 16.11 5.88
C HIS A 139 -8.45 15.68 5.84
N ARG A 140 -7.59 16.32 6.64
CA ARG A 140 -6.15 16.04 6.71
C ARG A 140 -5.77 15.11 7.87
N ARG A 141 -6.74 14.60 8.63
CA ARG A 141 -6.55 13.72 9.80
C ARG A 141 -7.10 12.33 9.55
N ASN A 142 -6.51 11.32 10.20
CA ASN A 142 -6.82 9.91 10.03
C ASN A 142 -6.68 9.45 8.56
N VAL A 143 -5.60 9.89 7.91
CA VAL A 143 -5.32 9.61 6.49
C VAL A 143 -4.04 8.81 6.31
N MET A 144 -3.89 8.25 5.11
CA MET A 144 -2.65 7.73 4.58
C MET A 144 -2.38 8.32 3.19
N ASP A 145 -1.13 8.25 2.74
CA ASP A 145 -0.77 8.64 1.38
C ASP A 145 -1.02 7.50 0.36
N PRO A 146 -1.09 7.80 -0.95
CA PRO A 146 -1.38 6.81 -1.98
C PRO A 146 -0.39 5.65 -2.10
N ILE A 147 0.91 5.86 -1.82
CA ILE A 147 1.93 4.81 -1.97
C ILE A 147 1.86 3.87 -0.75
N SER A 148 1.77 4.43 0.46
CA SER A 148 1.57 3.63 1.67
C SER A 148 0.29 2.79 1.61
N ALA A 149 -0.76 3.25 0.91
CA ALA A 149 -1.99 2.51 0.71
C ALA A 149 -1.83 1.19 -0.08
N PHE A 150 -0.69 0.98 -0.76
CA PHE A 150 -0.36 -0.32 -1.37
C PHE A 150 0.06 -1.38 -0.36
N LEU A 151 0.51 -1.00 0.82
CA LEU A 151 0.72 -1.96 1.91
C LEU A 151 -0.60 -2.16 2.65
N MET A 152 -1.09 -3.39 2.65
CA MET A 152 -2.30 -3.75 3.37
C MET A 152 -1.96 -4.70 4.51
N PRO A 153 -1.86 -4.18 5.74
CA PRO A 153 -1.76 -5.05 6.92
C PRO A 153 -3.02 -5.90 7.02
N VAL A 154 -2.85 -7.21 7.18
CA VAL A 154 -3.92 -8.18 7.42
C VAL A 154 -3.55 -9.04 8.63
N GLU A 155 -4.39 -9.01 9.65
CA GLU A 155 -4.25 -9.89 10.82
C GLU A 155 -4.31 -11.37 10.38
N GLY A 156 -3.40 -12.21 10.88
CA GLY A 156 -3.36 -13.64 10.56
C GLY A 156 -2.54 -14.04 9.31
N GLY A 157 -1.98 -13.07 8.58
CA GLY A 157 -0.73 -13.20 7.81
C GLY A 157 -0.65 -14.09 6.55
N ARG A 158 -1.56 -15.02 6.25
CA ARG A 158 -1.37 -15.91 5.07
C ARG A 158 -2.63 -16.30 4.29
N ASN A 159 -3.81 -16.29 4.93
CA ASN A 159 -5.10 -16.60 4.29
C ASN A 159 -6.06 -15.44 4.47
N SER A 160 -5.72 -14.34 3.81
CA SER A 160 -6.28 -13.03 4.10
C SER A 160 -7.70 -12.83 3.57
N GLY A 161 -8.21 -13.70 2.69
CA GLY A 161 -9.60 -13.77 2.22
C GLY A 161 -10.37 -12.44 2.34
N ALA A 162 -11.44 -12.45 3.14
CA ALA A 162 -12.25 -11.26 3.37
C ALA A 162 -11.55 -10.17 4.20
N ALA A 163 -10.62 -10.54 5.08
CA ALA A 163 -9.90 -9.62 5.97
C ALA A 163 -8.97 -8.66 5.21
N ALA A 164 -8.45 -9.06 4.03
CA ALA A 164 -7.69 -8.18 3.15
C ALA A 164 -8.53 -7.04 2.57
N CYS A 165 -9.80 -7.34 2.26
CA CYS A 165 -10.62 -6.47 1.43
C CYS A 165 -11.67 -5.67 2.21
N ASN A 166 -12.22 -6.16 3.32
CA ASN A 166 -13.37 -5.51 3.97
C ASN A 166 -12.97 -4.30 4.83
N ARG A 167 -12.54 -3.22 4.17
CA ARG A 167 -12.00 -2.01 4.81
C ARG A 167 -12.16 -0.77 3.94
N THR A 168 -12.00 0.39 4.55
CA THR A 168 -11.90 1.68 3.85
C THR A 168 -10.49 2.22 3.99
N LEU A 169 -9.91 2.67 2.87
CA LEU A 169 -8.61 3.34 2.84
C LEU A 169 -8.84 4.85 2.77
N PRO A 170 -8.64 5.61 3.86
CA PRO A 170 -8.75 7.06 3.86
C PRO A 170 -7.49 7.70 3.26
N ILE A 171 -7.53 8.07 1.98
CA ILE A 171 -6.35 8.58 1.27
C ILE A 171 -6.42 10.10 1.13
N PHE A 172 -5.31 10.76 1.44
CA PHE A 172 -5.05 12.15 1.09
C PHE A 172 -3.79 12.20 0.22
N ASP A 173 -3.87 12.78 -0.97
CA ASP A 173 -2.79 12.77 -1.97
C ASP A 173 -2.02 14.09 -2.08
N GLY A 174 -2.28 15.03 -1.17
CA GLY A 174 -1.78 16.40 -1.20
C GLY A 174 -2.78 17.40 -1.80
N ALA A 175 -3.58 16.97 -2.76
CA ALA A 175 -4.53 17.81 -3.50
C ALA A 175 -6.00 17.48 -3.22
N ALA A 176 -6.30 16.26 -2.77
CA ALA A 176 -7.63 15.74 -2.54
C ALA A 176 -7.67 14.73 -1.40
N ARG A 177 -8.84 14.65 -0.76
CA ARG A 177 -9.22 13.60 0.20
C ARG A 177 -10.27 12.70 -0.43
N TYR A 178 -10.05 11.40 -0.40
CA TYR A 178 -11.00 10.42 -0.92
C TYR A 178 -10.84 9.06 -0.24
N ASP A 179 -11.94 8.33 -0.13
CA ASP A 179 -11.92 6.95 0.37
C ASP A 179 -11.84 5.97 -0.80
N ILE A 180 -11.05 4.91 -0.63
CA ILE A 180 -11.19 3.69 -1.42
C ILE A 180 -11.86 2.65 -0.52
N LYS A 181 -13.13 2.36 -0.80
CA LYS A 181 -13.87 1.32 -0.08
C LYS A 181 -13.64 -0.01 -0.78
N LEU A 182 -13.05 -0.95 -0.07
CA LEU A 182 -12.77 -2.28 -0.57
C LEU A 182 -13.82 -3.27 -0.05
N SER A 183 -14.12 -4.28 -0.83
CA SER A 183 -14.99 -5.39 -0.47
C SER A 183 -14.49 -6.68 -1.09
N TYR A 184 -14.55 -7.78 -0.34
CA TYR A 184 -14.09 -9.08 -0.82
C TYR A 184 -14.93 -9.61 -1.99
N ALA A 185 -14.26 -10.12 -3.01
CA ALA A 185 -14.88 -10.68 -4.22
C ALA A 185 -14.34 -12.06 -4.60
N GLY A 186 -13.63 -12.72 -3.67
CA GLY A 186 -13.16 -14.09 -3.83
C GLY A 186 -11.64 -14.23 -3.81
N THR A 187 -11.19 -15.46 -4.05
CA THR A 187 -9.77 -15.82 -4.18
C THR A 187 -9.51 -16.31 -5.59
N ARG A 188 -8.32 -16.05 -6.11
CA ARG A 188 -7.83 -16.61 -7.39
C ARG A 188 -6.45 -17.21 -7.20
N GLU A 189 -6.17 -18.31 -7.88
CA GLU A 189 -4.79 -18.78 -8.04
C GLU A 189 -4.14 -17.99 -9.18
N VAL A 190 -2.91 -17.53 -8.96
CA VAL A 190 -2.11 -16.85 -9.99
C VAL A 190 -0.71 -17.44 -10.03
N THR A 191 -0.08 -17.32 -11.20
CA THR A 191 1.32 -17.67 -11.40
C THR A 191 1.98 -16.52 -12.16
N LEU A 192 2.97 -15.91 -11.54
CA LEU A 192 3.84 -14.88 -12.15
C LEU A 192 5.29 -15.08 -11.66
N ASP A 193 6.26 -14.40 -12.29
CA ASP A 193 7.67 -14.50 -11.87
C ASP A 193 7.83 -14.05 -10.40
N GLY A 194 8.31 -14.95 -9.54
CA GLY A 194 8.52 -14.72 -8.10
C GLY A 194 7.33 -15.05 -7.19
N TYR A 195 6.14 -15.38 -7.74
CA TYR A 195 4.98 -15.77 -6.94
C TYR A 195 4.05 -16.75 -7.66
N SER A 196 3.72 -17.85 -6.99
CA SER A 196 2.60 -18.73 -7.39
C SER A 196 1.78 -19.10 -6.17
N GLY A 197 0.48 -18.88 -6.25
CA GLY A 197 -0.44 -19.16 -5.15
C GLY A 197 -1.69 -18.27 -5.15
N PRO A 198 -2.46 -18.30 -4.05
CA PRO A 198 -3.72 -17.61 -3.94
C PRO A 198 -3.54 -16.08 -3.80
N VAL A 199 -4.42 -15.31 -4.41
CA VAL A 199 -4.56 -13.86 -4.20
C VAL A 199 -5.98 -13.53 -3.76
N SER A 200 -6.09 -12.54 -2.88
CA SER A 200 -7.40 -11.99 -2.49
C SER A 200 -7.85 -10.99 -3.54
N VAL A 201 -9.04 -11.19 -4.11
CA VAL A 201 -9.64 -10.26 -5.07
C VAL A 201 -10.56 -9.31 -4.31
N CYS A 202 -10.23 -8.03 -4.33
CA CYS A 202 -11.07 -6.96 -3.77
C CYS A 202 -11.73 -6.17 -4.89
N GLN A 203 -13.04 -5.96 -4.78
CA GLN A 203 -13.69 -4.87 -5.51
C GLN A 203 -13.46 -3.56 -4.76
N ALA A 204 -13.36 -2.47 -5.50
CA ALA A 204 -13.06 -1.15 -4.98
C ALA A 204 -14.11 -0.11 -5.43
N ARG A 205 -14.33 0.89 -4.58
CA ARG A 205 -15.21 2.02 -4.86
C ARG A 205 -14.50 3.32 -4.46
N TYR A 206 -14.38 4.23 -5.42
CA TYR A 206 -13.86 5.57 -5.18
C TYR A 206 -14.95 6.47 -4.61
N VAL A 207 -14.68 7.09 -3.46
CA VAL A 207 -15.59 8.05 -2.82
C VAL A 207 -14.84 9.36 -2.64
N PRO A 208 -15.06 10.35 -3.52
CA PRO A 208 -14.41 11.66 -3.40
C PRO A 208 -14.99 12.45 -2.22
N ILE A 209 -14.14 13.07 -1.40
CA ILE A 209 -14.57 13.82 -0.20
C ILE A 209 -14.25 15.31 -0.33
N SER A 210 -13.00 15.69 -0.63
CA SER A 210 -12.62 17.09 -0.84
C SER A 210 -11.44 17.24 -1.79
N GLY A 211 -11.15 18.48 -2.23
CA GLY A 211 -10.08 18.81 -3.19
C GLY A 211 -10.36 18.43 -4.64
N HIS A 212 -11.40 17.63 -4.88
CA HIS A 212 -11.92 17.31 -6.21
C HIS A 212 -12.88 18.40 -6.72
N ARG A 213 -13.16 18.38 -8.03
CA ARG A 213 -14.19 19.20 -8.66
C ARG A 213 -15.45 18.36 -8.88
N ALA A 214 -16.46 18.52 -8.03
CA ALA A 214 -17.62 17.62 -7.96
C ALA A 214 -18.41 17.50 -9.28
N LEU A 215 -18.41 18.58 -10.09
CA LEU A 215 -19.15 18.61 -11.36
C LEU A 215 -18.34 18.10 -12.55
N ARG A 216 -17.04 17.79 -12.40
CA ARG A 216 -16.24 17.27 -13.52
C ARG A 216 -16.75 15.89 -13.95
N PRO A 217 -16.97 15.64 -15.26
CA PRO A 217 -17.42 14.35 -15.77
C PRO A 217 -16.55 13.18 -15.30
N SER A 218 -15.23 13.36 -15.29
CA SER A 218 -14.27 12.34 -14.83
C SER A 218 -14.47 11.97 -13.35
N THR A 219 -14.78 12.95 -12.50
CA THR A 219 -15.02 12.72 -11.06
C THR A 219 -16.34 12.00 -10.84
N LYS A 220 -17.41 12.41 -11.53
CA LYS A 220 -18.71 11.73 -11.48
C LYS A 220 -18.61 10.29 -11.95
N PHE A 221 -17.99 10.10 -13.11
CA PHE A 221 -17.73 8.77 -13.67
C PHE A 221 -17.01 7.88 -12.65
N MET A 222 -15.90 8.35 -12.06
CA MET A 222 -15.13 7.54 -11.12
C MET A 222 -15.89 7.26 -9.81
N ALA A 223 -16.69 8.22 -9.32
CA ALA A 223 -17.55 8.01 -8.15
C ALA A 223 -18.65 6.97 -8.40
N GLU A 224 -19.15 6.88 -9.63
CA GLU A 224 -20.18 5.92 -10.05
C GLU A 224 -19.58 4.57 -10.50
N ASN A 225 -18.29 4.52 -10.85
CA ASN A 225 -17.60 3.39 -11.45
C ASN A 225 -17.49 2.14 -10.56
N LYS A 226 -18.24 1.08 -10.89
CA LYS A 226 -18.26 -0.19 -10.14
C LYS A 226 -17.25 -1.23 -10.66
N GLU A 227 -16.51 -0.90 -11.71
CA GLU A 227 -15.55 -1.76 -12.37
C GLU A 227 -14.12 -1.39 -11.95
N ILE A 228 -13.89 -1.42 -10.63
CA ILE A 228 -12.57 -1.19 -10.02
C ILE A 228 -12.26 -2.40 -9.16
N SER A 229 -11.11 -3.04 -9.40
CA SER A 229 -10.68 -4.20 -8.61
C SER A 229 -9.18 -4.17 -8.35
N THR A 230 -8.76 -4.83 -7.28
CA THR A 230 -7.35 -5.11 -7.00
C THR A 230 -7.16 -6.53 -6.51
N TRP A 231 -6.06 -7.16 -6.90
CA TRP A 231 -5.68 -8.51 -6.48
C TRP A 231 -4.45 -8.43 -5.59
N LEU A 232 -4.54 -9.02 -4.40
CA LEU A 232 -3.56 -8.84 -3.35
C LEU A 232 -2.80 -10.15 -3.12
N ALA A 233 -1.48 -10.09 -3.24
CA ALA A 233 -0.58 -11.17 -2.90
C ALA A 233 0.10 -10.89 -1.55
N PRO A 234 0.38 -11.93 -0.74
CA PRO A 234 1.09 -11.77 0.53
C PRO A 234 2.57 -11.44 0.30
N ILE A 235 3.13 -10.60 1.18
CA ILE A 235 4.58 -10.40 1.30
C ILE A 235 5.08 -11.40 2.34
N ALA A 236 5.86 -12.40 1.91
CA ALA A 236 6.39 -13.42 2.81
C ALA A 236 7.25 -12.81 3.93
N GLY A 237 7.20 -13.45 5.10
CA GLY A 237 7.86 -12.95 6.31
C GLY A 237 7.11 -11.83 7.04
N THR A 238 5.97 -11.35 6.50
CA THR A 238 5.20 -10.23 7.08
C THR A 238 3.70 -10.54 7.19
N THR A 239 2.95 -9.63 7.83
CA THR A 239 1.48 -9.63 7.82
C THR A 239 0.91 -8.68 6.76
N MET A 240 1.69 -8.36 5.72
CA MET A 240 1.33 -7.38 4.70
C MET A 240 0.96 -8.06 3.40
N MET A 241 0.07 -7.41 2.66
CA MET A 241 -0.22 -7.74 1.27
C MET A 241 0.00 -6.55 0.37
N LEU A 242 0.24 -6.84 -0.91
CA LEU A 242 0.50 -5.84 -1.93
C LEU A 242 -0.29 -6.14 -3.21
N PRO A 243 -0.82 -5.12 -3.91
CA PRO A 243 -1.46 -5.29 -5.20
C PRO A 243 -0.52 -5.88 -6.27
N VAL A 244 -0.84 -7.09 -6.74
CA VAL A 244 -0.23 -7.65 -7.96
C VAL A 244 -1.06 -7.32 -9.20
N ARG A 245 -2.30 -6.85 -9.02
CA ARG A 245 -3.14 -6.35 -10.10
C ARG A 245 -4.04 -5.23 -9.61
N ILE A 246 -4.21 -4.19 -10.42
CA ILE A 246 -5.23 -3.15 -10.26
C ILE A 246 -5.90 -2.97 -11.63
N SER A 247 -7.22 -3.09 -11.67
CA SER A 247 -8.01 -2.88 -12.89
C SER A 247 -9.04 -1.79 -12.62
N VAL A 248 -9.09 -0.80 -13.50
CA VAL A 248 -9.96 0.37 -13.37
C VAL A 248 -10.61 0.66 -14.71
N LYS A 249 -11.93 0.57 -14.79
CA LYS A 249 -12.65 1.13 -15.94
C LYS A 249 -12.45 2.64 -15.96
N THR A 250 -12.05 3.18 -17.09
CA THR A 250 -11.96 4.63 -17.34
C THR A 250 -12.96 5.01 -18.42
N MET A 251 -13.13 6.32 -18.67
CA MET A 251 -14.04 6.81 -19.71
C MET A 251 -13.65 6.36 -21.13
N ILE A 252 -12.38 5.97 -21.35
CA ILE A 252 -11.86 5.61 -22.68
C ILE A 252 -11.54 4.11 -22.81
N GLY A 253 -11.69 3.32 -21.75
CA GLY A 253 -11.30 1.91 -21.74
C GLY A 253 -10.90 1.42 -20.36
N THR A 254 -10.58 0.14 -20.23
CA THR A 254 -10.08 -0.42 -18.96
C THR A 254 -8.58 -0.26 -18.88
N ALA A 255 -8.12 0.43 -17.85
CA ALA A 255 -6.71 0.52 -17.49
C ALA A 255 -6.37 -0.62 -16.53
N VAL A 256 -5.27 -1.33 -16.78
CA VAL A 256 -4.79 -2.42 -15.92
C VAL A 256 -3.32 -2.20 -15.61
N ILE A 257 -2.99 -2.25 -14.32
CA ILE A 257 -1.62 -2.32 -13.80
C ILE A 257 -1.46 -3.74 -13.26
N GLU A 258 -0.61 -4.55 -13.88
CA GLU A 258 -0.46 -5.97 -13.54
C GLU A 258 1.01 -6.33 -13.37
N ALA A 259 1.32 -7.06 -12.31
CA ALA A 259 2.67 -7.47 -11.99
C ALA A 259 3.14 -8.51 -13.02
N SER A 260 4.20 -8.18 -13.75
CA SER A 260 4.97 -9.13 -14.56
C SER A 260 5.97 -9.91 -13.70
N ARG A 261 6.39 -9.33 -12.57
CA ARG A 261 7.28 -9.93 -11.56
C ARG A 261 6.91 -9.42 -10.17
N PHE A 262 6.95 -10.30 -9.18
CA PHE A 262 6.75 -10.00 -7.77
C PHE A 262 7.70 -10.87 -6.94
N LYS A 263 8.84 -10.32 -6.58
CA LYS A 263 9.83 -10.99 -5.74
C LYS A 263 9.79 -10.39 -4.35
N VAL A 264 9.80 -11.25 -3.34
CA VAL A 264 9.90 -10.87 -1.94
C VAL A 264 11.01 -11.69 -1.31
N ASP A 265 11.67 -11.15 -0.29
CA ASP A 265 12.67 -11.84 0.52
C ASP A 265 12.29 -11.65 1.99
N PRO A 266 12.18 -12.70 2.83
CA PRO A 266 12.29 -14.12 2.48
C PRO A 266 11.25 -14.52 1.42
N GLY A 267 11.67 -15.30 0.43
CA GLY A 267 10.83 -15.73 -0.69
C GLY A 267 9.58 -16.51 -0.29
N VAL A 268 8.55 -16.43 -1.13
CA VAL A 268 7.39 -17.34 -1.04
C VAL A 268 7.76 -18.64 -1.76
N THR A 269 8.07 -19.69 -1.02
CA THR A 269 7.74 -21.04 -1.48
C THR A 269 6.32 -21.32 -1.03
N ALA A 270 5.39 -21.51 -1.98
CA ALA A 270 4.10 -22.08 -1.66
C ALA A 270 4.37 -23.46 -1.03
N ALA A 271 4.30 -23.53 0.30
CA ALA A 271 4.34 -24.79 0.99
C ALA A 271 3.13 -25.57 0.50
N THR A 272 3.38 -26.58 -0.32
CA THR A 272 2.41 -27.61 -0.67
C THR A 272 1.80 -28.05 0.64
N SER A 273 0.47 -27.92 0.77
CA SER A 273 -0.28 -28.51 1.87
C SER A 273 0.20 -29.94 2.05
N ARG A 274 0.94 -30.22 3.13
CA ARG A 274 1.14 -31.60 3.57
C ARG A 274 -0.09 -31.94 4.38
N ASN A 275 -0.86 -32.88 3.82
CA ASN A 275 -2.02 -33.61 4.34
C ASN A 275 -2.43 -33.37 5.79
#